data_AF-A0A1I5UWN0-F1
#
_entry.id   AF-A0A1I5UWN0-F1
#
_cell.length_a   1.000
_cell.length_b   1.000
_cell.length_c   1.000
_cell.angle_alpha   90.00
_cell.angle_beta   90.00
_cell.angle_gamma   90.00
#
_symmetry.space_group_name_H-M   'P 1'
#
loop_
_entity.id
_entity.type
_entity.pdbx_description
1 polymer ?
#
loop_
_entity_poly.entity_id
_entity_poly.type
_entity_poly.pdbx_seq_one_letter_code
_entity_poly.pdbx_strand_id
1 'polypeptide(L)'
;MDILVGVMILFAILSGIAKVGFGFGAGIILNPILTLFVSSSTAVTLLAPILWFSNFTGARTHRKSIEWNLIKKLLPMALTGTLLGSFILSHVNDQILRPSIGIIAITMGILLFISRKKVKEDDKEKENMAGQHNKRGIIYHLGAFASGFVGATANSGGLPLIVLFMNDRTLSKNAFTANIVVMLAIMDTIKIIFYMFLGILTIQNFLLVALYIPFIYIGALVGKRVHTKIPEKSFFQIVHSMIFIIGIMLLF
;
A
#
# COMPACT_ATOMS: atom_id res chain seq x y z
N MET A 1 25.68 -15.97 1.78
CA MET A 1 24.35 -16.13 1.15
C MET A 1 23.25 -16.24 2.20
N ASP A 2 23.57 -16.71 3.41
CA ASP A 2 22.62 -17.04 4.49
C ASP A 2 21.93 -15.82 5.13
N ILE A 3 22.63 -14.68 5.21
CA ILE A 3 22.07 -13.45 5.81
C ILE A 3 20.88 -12.93 4.99
N LEU A 4 20.99 -12.91 3.67
CA LEU A 4 19.93 -12.39 2.79
C LEU A 4 18.67 -13.28 2.86
N VAL A 5 18.85 -14.60 2.92
CA VAL A 5 17.74 -15.56 3.09
C VAL A 5 17.04 -15.33 4.43
N GLY A 6 17.80 -15.18 5.51
CA GLY A 6 17.24 -14.86 6.83
C GLY A 6 16.45 -13.55 6.86
N VAL A 7 16.97 -12.50 6.21
CA VAL A 7 16.27 -11.21 6.07
C VAL A 7 14.97 -11.37 5.28
N MET A 8 14.98 -12.15 4.19
CA MET A 8 13.79 -12.37 3.36
C MET A 8 12.72 -13.19 4.09
N ILE A 9 13.11 -14.17 4.91
CA ILE A 9 12.18 -14.90 5.79
C ILE A 9 11.53 -13.92 6.79
N LEU A 10 12.33 -13.07 7.44
CA LEU A 10 11.81 -12.06 8.36
C LEU A 10 10.83 -11.12 7.64
N PHE A 11 11.16 -10.66 6.44
CA PHE A 11 10.32 -9.78 5.64
C PHE A 11 9.01 -10.45 5.24
N ALA A 12 9.04 -11.74 4.89
CA ALA A 12 7.85 -12.52 4.60
C ALA A 12 6.91 -12.59 5.81
N ILE A 13 7.43 -12.90 7.00
CA ILE A 13 6.64 -12.94 8.25
C ILE A 13 6.07 -11.56 8.56
N LEU A 14 6.91 -10.51 8.57
CA LEU A 14 6.49 -9.14 8.87
C LEU A 14 5.46 -8.64 7.86
N SER A 15 5.60 -8.99 6.59
CA SER A 15 4.62 -8.65 5.55
C SER A 15 3.28 -9.31 5.82
N GLY A 16 3.26 -10.61 6.15
CA GLY A 16 2.04 -11.32 6.55
C GLY A 16 1.35 -10.68 7.75
N ILE A 17 2.12 -10.35 8.81
CA ILE A 17 1.60 -9.69 10.01
C ILE A 17 0.98 -8.33 9.66
N ALA A 18 1.72 -7.50 8.93
CA ALA A 18 1.30 -6.14 8.63
C ALA A 18 0.08 -6.11 7.69
N LYS A 19 0.07 -6.93 6.64
CA LYS A 19 -1.03 -6.98 5.65
C LYS A 19 -2.30 -7.58 6.22
N VAL A 20 -2.24 -8.67 6.97
CA VAL A 20 -3.45 -9.26 7.56
C VAL A 20 -3.89 -8.51 8.83
N GLY A 21 -2.93 -7.96 9.58
CA GLY A 21 -3.17 -7.21 10.81
C GLY A 21 -3.78 -5.83 10.59
N PHE A 22 -3.20 -5.05 9.68
CA PHE A 22 -3.52 -3.63 9.52
C PHE A 22 -3.91 -3.25 8.09
N GLY A 23 -3.55 -4.06 7.10
CA GLY A 23 -3.86 -3.84 5.68
C GLY A 23 -2.76 -3.15 4.89
N PHE A 24 -1.75 -2.61 5.57
CA PHE A 24 -0.68 -1.81 4.97
C PHE A 24 0.64 -1.94 5.75
N GLY A 25 1.61 -1.08 5.48
CA GLY A 25 2.81 -0.93 6.31
C GLY A 25 4.01 -1.73 5.81
N ALA A 26 3.77 -2.98 5.36
CA ALA A 26 4.85 -3.87 4.91
C ALA A 26 5.77 -3.23 3.86
N GLY A 27 5.22 -2.76 2.73
CA GLY A 27 6.06 -2.17 1.69
C GLY A 27 6.73 -0.86 2.10
N ILE A 28 6.09 -0.07 2.96
CA ILE A 28 6.61 1.23 3.42
C ILE A 28 7.84 1.04 4.32
N ILE A 29 7.83 0.00 5.17
CA ILE A 29 8.90 -0.26 6.13
C ILE A 29 9.97 -1.15 5.50
N LEU A 30 9.57 -2.24 4.85
CA LEU A 30 10.50 -3.26 4.36
C LEU A 30 11.27 -2.78 3.12
N ASN A 31 10.67 -1.95 2.26
CA ASN A 31 11.32 -1.52 1.02
C ASN A 31 12.56 -0.63 1.29
N PRO A 32 12.50 0.44 2.11
CA PRO A 32 13.69 1.22 2.47
C PRO A 32 14.78 0.37 3.14
N ILE A 33 14.40 -0.56 4.04
CA ILE A 33 15.38 -1.46 4.68
C ILE A 33 16.08 -2.33 3.63
N LEU A 34 15.35 -2.86 2.65
CA LEU A 34 15.94 -3.66 1.57
C LEU A 34 16.91 -2.84 0.71
N THR A 35 16.63 -1.56 0.50
CA THR A 35 17.48 -0.65 -0.30
C THR A 35 18.84 -0.37 0.34
N LEU A 36 19.04 -0.74 1.61
CA LEU A 36 20.34 -0.69 2.27
C LEU A 36 21.27 -1.82 1.79
N PHE A 37 20.71 -2.91 1.25
CA PHE A 37 21.45 -4.09 0.80
C PHE A 37 21.53 -4.21 -0.72
N VAL A 38 20.52 -3.70 -1.43
CA VAL A 38 20.42 -3.79 -2.89
C VAL A 38 20.01 -2.44 -3.49
N SER A 39 20.11 -2.33 -4.81
CA SER A 39 19.64 -1.15 -5.56
C SER A 39 18.13 -0.90 -5.33
N SER A 40 17.68 0.35 -5.51
CA SER A 40 16.29 0.71 -5.24
C SER A 40 15.32 0.00 -6.18
N SER A 41 15.63 -0.08 -7.47
CA SER A 41 14.85 -0.88 -8.43
C SER A 41 14.81 -2.36 -8.05
N THR A 42 15.96 -2.95 -7.64
CA THR A 42 16.01 -4.35 -7.20
C THR A 42 15.19 -4.59 -5.92
N ALA A 43 15.24 -3.68 -4.95
CA ALA A 43 14.43 -3.80 -3.73
C ALA A 43 12.93 -3.81 -4.05
N VAL A 44 12.49 -2.90 -4.92
CA VAL A 44 11.07 -2.77 -5.26
C VAL A 44 10.55 -4.03 -5.97
N THR A 45 11.34 -4.53 -6.93
CA THR A 45 10.99 -5.71 -7.73
C THR A 45 11.06 -7.02 -6.93
N LEU A 46 12.08 -7.21 -6.08
CA LEU A 46 12.20 -8.41 -5.24
C LEU A 46 11.13 -8.50 -4.14
N LEU A 47 10.74 -7.37 -3.57
CA LEU A 47 9.72 -7.33 -2.52
C LEU A 47 8.30 -7.49 -3.08
N ALA A 48 8.07 -7.13 -4.34
CA ALA A 48 6.74 -7.12 -4.96
C ALA A 48 6.01 -8.48 -4.87
N PRO A 49 6.61 -9.64 -5.18
CA PRO A 49 5.93 -10.92 -5.05
C PRO A 49 5.58 -11.27 -3.59
N ILE A 50 6.42 -10.91 -2.61
CA ILE A 50 6.13 -11.12 -1.18
C ILE A 50 4.89 -10.32 -0.78
N LEU A 51 4.84 -9.05 -1.19
CA LEU A 51 3.71 -8.17 -0.92
C LEU A 51 2.44 -8.66 -1.61
N TRP A 52 2.54 -9.15 -2.85
CA TRP A 52 1.42 -9.71 -3.59
C TRP A 52 0.81 -10.91 -2.88
N PHE A 53 1.61 -11.90 -2.47
CA PHE A 53 1.12 -13.05 -1.71
C PHE A 53 0.52 -12.63 -0.34
N SER A 54 1.14 -11.66 0.32
CA SER A 54 0.66 -11.15 1.62
C SER A 54 -0.68 -10.41 1.47
N ASN A 55 -0.83 -9.59 0.43
CA ASN A 55 -2.07 -8.90 0.09
C ASN A 55 -3.17 -9.90 -0.29
N PHE A 56 -2.86 -10.92 -1.09
CA PHE A 56 -3.82 -11.97 -1.42
C PHE A 56 -4.29 -12.74 -0.18
N THR A 57 -3.36 -13.05 0.73
CA THR A 57 -3.68 -13.70 2.01
C THR A 57 -4.56 -12.81 2.89
N GLY A 58 -4.29 -11.50 2.94
CA GLY A 58 -5.13 -10.51 3.62
C GLY A 58 -6.51 -10.41 3.00
N ALA A 59 -6.60 -10.29 1.68
CA ALA A 59 -7.86 -10.22 0.93
C ALA A 59 -8.71 -11.47 1.16
N ARG A 60 -8.08 -12.66 1.14
CA ARG A 60 -8.76 -13.93 1.47
C ARG A 60 -9.24 -13.95 2.92
N THR A 61 -8.45 -13.47 3.87
CA THR A 61 -8.79 -13.47 5.30
C THR A 61 -9.97 -12.55 5.59
N HIS A 62 -10.00 -11.37 4.99
CA HIS A 62 -11.02 -10.34 5.23
C HIS A 62 -12.11 -10.28 4.15
N ARG A 63 -12.24 -11.33 3.34
CA ARG A 63 -13.07 -11.35 2.11
C ARG A 63 -14.54 -10.97 2.30
N LYS A 64 -15.09 -11.22 3.49
CA LYS A 64 -16.50 -10.93 3.82
C LYS A 64 -16.78 -9.44 3.99
N SER A 65 -15.75 -8.62 4.21
CA SER A 65 -15.87 -7.18 4.44
C SER A 65 -15.42 -6.35 3.23
N ILE A 66 -15.25 -6.99 2.06
CA ILE A 66 -14.86 -6.29 0.83
C ILE A 66 -16.07 -5.55 0.26
N GLU A 67 -15.91 -4.25 0.00
CA GLU A 67 -16.94 -3.43 -0.64
C GLU A 67 -16.62 -3.24 -2.12
N TRP A 68 -17.05 -4.21 -2.94
CA TRP A 68 -16.73 -4.24 -4.38
C TRP A 68 -17.15 -2.99 -5.15
N ASN A 69 -18.20 -2.29 -4.72
CA ASN A 69 -18.63 -1.03 -5.35
C ASN A 69 -17.61 0.09 -5.16
N LEU A 70 -16.95 0.16 -4.00
CA LEU A 70 -15.87 1.09 -3.74
C LEU A 70 -14.64 0.74 -4.60
N ILE A 71 -14.27 -0.55 -4.62
CA ILE A 71 -13.14 -1.05 -5.40
C ILE A 71 -13.30 -0.72 -6.89
N LYS A 72 -14.45 -1.04 -7.50
CA LYS A 72 -14.70 -0.79 -8.93
C LYS A 72 -14.57 0.68 -9.32
N LYS A 73 -14.94 1.61 -8.43
CA LYS A 73 -14.84 3.06 -8.68
C LYS A 73 -13.39 3.54 -8.66
N LEU A 74 -12.57 3.01 -7.77
CA LEU A 74 -11.18 3.45 -7.58
C LEU A 74 -10.19 2.74 -8.51
N LEU A 75 -10.51 1.49 -8.87
CA LEU A 75 -9.59 0.61 -9.56
C LEU A 75 -9.06 1.16 -10.89
N PRO A 76 -9.85 1.76 -11.80
CA PRO A 76 -9.32 2.25 -13.07
C PRO A 76 -8.17 3.23 -12.90
N MET A 77 -8.31 4.20 -11.99
CA MET A 77 -7.25 5.18 -11.73
C MET A 77 -6.04 4.57 -11.01
N ALA A 78 -6.27 3.64 -10.08
CA ALA A 78 -5.18 2.90 -9.44
C ALA A 78 -4.38 2.07 -10.44
N LEU A 79 -5.04 1.45 -11.43
CA LEU A 79 -4.37 0.71 -12.48
C LEU A 79 -3.57 1.63 -13.40
N THR A 80 -4.13 2.78 -13.82
CA THR A 80 -3.39 3.78 -14.60
C THR A 80 -2.14 4.24 -13.88
N GLY A 81 -2.26 4.56 -12.58
CA GLY A 81 -1.10 4.92 -11.76
C GLY A 81 -0.08 3.79 -11.65
N THR A 82 -0.54 2.54 -11.49
CA THR A 82 0.34 1.35 -11.40
C THR A 82 1.13 1.14 -12.69
N LEU A 83 0.49 1.26 -13.85
CA LEU A 83 1.14 1.11 -15.15
C LEU A 83 2.19 2.21 -15.37
N LEU A 84 1.82 3.47 -15.14
CA LEU A 84 2.75 4.60 -15.27
C LEU A 84 3.92 4.49 -14.29
N GLY A 85 3.67 4.15 -13.03
CA GLY A 85 4.72 3.99 -12.03
C GLY A 85 5.66 2.83 -12.37
N SER A 86 5.13 1.72 -12.89
CA SER A 86 5.95 0.57 -13.30
C SER A 86 6.81 0.89 -14.53
N PHE A 87 6.28 1.66 -15.48
CA PHE A 87 7.03 2.15 -16.64
C PHE A 87 8.16 3.10 -16.24
N ILE A 88 7.90 4.04 -15.32
CA ILE A 88 8.94 4.95 -14.81
C ILE A 88 10.01 4.17 -14.07
N LEU A 89 9.63 3.18 -13.25
CA LEU A 89 10.59 2.34 -12.51
C LEU A 89 11.59 1.64 -13.44
N SER A 90 11.17 1.19 -14.63
CA SER A 90 12.08 0.50 -15.56
C SER A 90 13.00 1.42 -16.36
N HIS A 91 12.70 2.71 -16.45
CA HIS A 91 13.44 3.65 -17.31
C HIS A 91 14.25 4.71 -16.54
N VAL A 92 14.04 4.85 -15.22
CA VAL A 92 14.71 5.87 -14.40
C VAL A 92 15.87 5.27 -13.61
N ASN A 93 17.04 5.92 -13.71
CA ASN A 93 18.24 5.55 -12.95
C ASN A 93 18.00 5.71 -11.44
N ASP A 94 18.50 4.76 -10.64
CA ASP A 94 18.37 4.72 -9.18
C ASP A 94 18.76 6.04 -8.48
N GLN A 95 19.71 6.80 -9.05
CA GLN A 95 20.14 8.11 -8.52
C GLN A 95 19.04 9.18 -8.54
N ILE A 96 18.12 9.10 -9.51
CA ILE A 96 16.97 10.01 -9.62
C ILE A 96 15.76 9.39 -8.91
N LEU A 97 15.63 8.07 -8.97
CA LEU A 97 14.49 7.34 -8.43
C LEU A 97 14.38 7.49 -6.90
N ARG A 98 15.51 7.38 -6.17
CA ARG A 98 15.56 7.51 -4.69
C ARG A 98 14.97 8.84 -4.18
N PRO A 99 15.49 10.02 -4.57
CA PRO A 99 14.93 11.29 -4.11
C PRO A 99 13.52 11.54 -4.65
N SER A 100 13.20 11.06 -5.86
CA SER A 100 11.84 11.20 -6.43
C SER A 100 10.80 10.48 -5.58
N ILE A 101 11.08 9.25 -5.13
CA ILE A 101 10.20 8.48 -4.24
C ILE A 101 9.94 9.27 -2.94
N GLY A 102 10.99 9.84 -2.35
CA GLY A 102 10.89 10.68 -1.15
C GLY A 102 10.01 11.91 -1.38
N ILE A 103 10.28 12.68 -2.45
CA ILE A 103 9.50 13.87 -2.81
C ILE A 103 8.03 13.51 -3.03
N ILE A 104 7.74 12.46 -3.81
CA ILE A 104 6.35 12.04 -4.07
C ILE A 104 5.66 11.65 -2.77
N ALA A 105 6.35 10.95 -1.87
CA ALA A 105 5.80 10.54 -0.59
C ALA A 105 5.51 11.76 0.32
N ILE A 106 6.40 12.76 0.35
CA ILE A 106 6.18 14.05 1.03
C ILE A 106 5.04 14.83 0.40
N THR A 107 5.04 15.03 -0.92
CA THR A 107 3.98 15.74 -1.65
C THR A 107 2.62 15.09 -1.41
N MET A 108 2.54 13.76 -1.46
CA MET A 108 1.32 13.05 -1.12
C MET A 108 0.95 13.21 0.34
N GLY A 109 1.90 13.10 1.28
CA GLY A 109 1.66 13.38 2.70
C GLY A 109 1.08 14.77 2.96
N ILE A 110 1.63 15.79 2.30
CA ILE A 110 1.17 17.19 2.38
C ILE A 110 -0.20 17.37 1.72
N LEU A 111 -0.41 16.87 0.50
CA LEU A 111 -1.69 16.96 -0.20
C LEU A 111 -2.81 16.31 0.63
N LEU A 112 -2.53 15.13 1.19
CA LEU A 112 -3.42 14.39 2.06
C LEU A 112 -3.69 15.13 3.39
N PHE A 113 -2.70 15.81 3.95
CA PHE A 113 -2.85 16.64 5.15
C PHE A 113 -3.69 17.90 4.88
N ILE A 114 -3.46 18.58 3.75
CA ILE A 114 -4.23 19.76 3.34
C ILE A 114 -5.68 19.37 3.03
N SER A 115 -5.91 18.22 2.37
CA SER A 115 -7.25 17.69 2.13
C SER A 115 -8.00 17.39 3.42
N ARG A 116 -7.32 16.95 4.49
CA ARG A 116 -7.94 16.80 5.82
C ARG A 116 -8.37 18.13 6.43
N LYS A 117 -7.60 19.18 6.22
CA LYS A 117 -7.89 20.52 6.76
C LYS A 117 -9.12 21.13 6.05
N LYS A 118 -9.20 20.99 4.73
CA LYS A 118 -10.37 21.44 3.94
C LYS A 118 -11.65 20.70 4.28
N VAL A 119 -11.60 19.38 4.53
CA VAL A 119 -12.80 18.63 4.95
C VAL A 119 -13.26 19.02 6.36
N LYS A 120 -12.34 19.36 7.27
CA LYS A 120 -12.68 19.91 8.60
C LYS A 120 -13.24 21.33 8.55
N GLU A 121 -12.87 22.13 7.55
CA GLU A 121 -13.44 23.47 7.32
C GLU A 121 -14.83 23.37 6.66
N ASP A 122 -15.03 22.46 5.71
CA ASP A 122 -16.33 22.20 5.07
C ASP A 122 -17.35 21.52 6.01
N ASP A 123 -16.92 20.87 7.09
CA ASP A 123 -17.82 20.30 8.10
C ASP A 123 -18.51 21.37 8.97
N LYS A 124 -18.12 22.66 8.86
CA LYS A 124 -18.85 23.79 9.45
C LYS A 124 -19.91 24.41 8.53
N GLU A 125 -19.90 24.08 7.23
CA GLU A 125 -20.91 24.54 6.26
C GLU A 125 -21.67 23.33 5.71
N LYS A 126 -22.40 22.65 6.60
CA LYS A 126 -23.45 21.72 6.22
C LYS A 126 -24.72 22.48 5.83
N GLU A 127 -24.72 23.08 4.65
CA GLU A 127 -25.95 23.50 3.96
C GLU A 127 -25.59 23.91 2.53
N ASN A 128 -25.57 22.94 1.61
CA ASN A 128 -26.10 23.08 0.24
C ASN A 128 -25.74 21.85 -0.60
N MET A 129 -26.71 20.95 -0.71
CA MET A 129 -26.70 19.77 -1.56
C MET A 129 -26.80 20.20 -3.04
N ALA A 130 -25.78 19.90 -3.85
CA ALA A 130 -25.84 19.56 -5.29
C ALA A 130 -24.45 19.60 -5.95
N GLY A 131 -23.54 20.47 -5.50
CA GLY A 131 -22.20 20.66 -6.09
C GLY A 131 -21.07 19.82 -5.49
N GLN A 132 -21.30 19.18 -4.33
CA GLN A 132 -20.28 18.54 -3.50
C GLN A 132 -19.93 17.08 -3.89
N HIS A 133 -20.75 16.45 -4.73
CA HIS A 133 -20.48 15.08 -5.22
C HIS A 133 -19.29 15.02 -6.20
N ASN A 134 -19.08 16.08 -6.98
CA ASN A 134 -18.07 16.07 -8.06
C ASN A 134 -16.64 16.25 -7.52
N LYS A 135 -16.45 17.08 -6.47
CA LYS A 135 -15.14 17.32 -5.86
C LYS A 135 -14.63 16.13 -5.02
N ARG A 136 -15.53 15.41 -4.33
CA ARG A 136 -15.19 14.17 -3.61
C ARG A 136 -14.73 13.06 -4.57
N GLY A 137 -15.37 12.93 -5.73
CA GLY A 137 -14.97 11.95 -6.76
C GLY A 137 -13.54 12.16 -7.25
N ILE A 138 -13.17 13.41 -7.59
CA ILE A 138 -11.84 13.76 -8.10
C ILE A 138 -10.74 13.42 -7.09
N ILE A 139 -10.94 13.72 -5.79
CA ILE A 139 -9.96 13.42 -4.74
C ILE A 139 -9.75 11.90 -4.59
N TYR A 140 -10.84 11.13 -4.64
CA TYR A 140 -10.77 9.67 -4.56
C TYR A 140 -10.04 9.07 -5.77
N HIS A 141 -10.32 9.57 -6.98
CA HIS A 141 -9.63 9.16 -8.20
C HIS A 141 -8.15 9.53 -8.20
N LEU A 142 -7.80 10.74 -7.74
CA LEU A 142 -6.40 11.18 -7.63
C LEU A 142 -5.64 10.37 -6.57
N GLY A 143 -6.25 10.11 -5.41
CA GLY A 143 -5.65 9.28 -4.37
C GLY A 143 -5.49 7.81 -4.81
N ALA A 144 -6.44 7.28 -5.58
CA ALA A 144 -6.31 5.94 -6.17
C ALA A 144 -5.18 5.90 -7.21
N PHE A 145 -5.08 6.90 -8.09
CA PHE A 145 -3.95 7.04 -9.00
C PHE A 145 -2.61 7.11 -8.25
N ALA A 146 -2.52 7.96 -7.23
CA ALA A 146 -1.32 8.09 -6.40
C ALA A 146 -0.96 6.78 -5.71
N SER A 147 -1.97 6.03 -5.23
CA SER A 147 -1.76 4.69 -4.68
C SER A 147 -1.12 3.76 -5.70
N GLY A 148 -1.63 3.75 -6.94
CA GLY A 148 -1.08 2.97 -8.04
C GLY A 148 0.38 3.31 -8.30
N PHE A 149 0.62 4.59 -8.51
CA PHE A 149 1.92 5.12 -8.87
C PHE A 149 2.98 4.85 -7.79
N VAL A 150 2.71 5.23 -6.54
CA VAL A 150 3.62 5.02 -5.41
C VAL A 150 3.73 3.54 -5.03
N GLY A 151 2.66 2.76 -5.23
CA GLY A 151 2.69 1.30 -5.10
C GLY A 151 3.65 0.65 -6.09
N ALA A 152 3.69 1.15 -7.32
CA ALA A 152 4.55 0.65 -8.37
C ALA A 152 6.00 1.17 -8.30
N THR A 153 6.26 2.36 -7.75
CA THR A 153 7.64 2.88 -7.68
C THR A 153 8.33 2.61 -6.35
N ALA A 154 7.56 2.45 -5.26
CA ALA A 154 8.11 2.43 -3.91
C ALA A 154 7.44 1.39 -2.98
N ASN A 155 6.60 0.50 -3.52
CA ASN A 155 5.81 -0.47 -2.74
C ASN A 155 4.94 0.17 -1.65
N SER A 156 4.63 1.47 -1.78
CA SER A 156 4.01 2.28 -0.71
C SER A 156 2.59 2.72 -1.05
N GLY A 157 1.93 2.01 -1.97
CA GLY A 157 0.57 2.32 -2.44
C GLY A 157 -0.50 2.26 -1.35
N GLY A 158 -0.20 1.62 -0.21
CA GLY A 158 -1.08 1.65 0.96
C GLY A 158 -1.27 3.06 1.53
N LEU A 159 -0.27 3.96 1.44
CA LEU A 159 -0.34 5.29 2.05
C LEU A 159 -1.51 6.14 1.53
N PRO A 160 -1.67 6.35 0.22
CA PRO A 160 -2.83 7.11 -0.27
C PRO A 160 -4.17 6.43 0.05
N LEU A 161 -4.25 5.10 -0.03
CA LEU A 161 -5.49 4.35 0.28
C LEU A 161 -5.92 4.50 1.74
N ILE A 162 -4.97 4.40 2.67
CA ILE A 162 -5.23 4.59 4.09
C ILE A 162 -5.80 5.98 4.33
N VAL A 163 -5.23 7.02 3.73
CA VAL A 163 -5.75 8.37 3.97
C VAL A 163 -7.14 8.56 3.35
N LEU A 164 -7.39 8.00 2.16
CA LEU A 164 -8.73 8.02 1.57
C LEU A 164 -9.74 7.32 2.49
N PHE A 165 -9.45 6.10 2.94
CA PHE A 165 -10.39 5.28 3.71
C PHE A 165 -10.49 5.70 5.17
N MET A 166 -9.45 6.27 5.77
CA MET A 166 -9.53 6.77 7.15
C MET A 166 -10.34 8.08 7.22
N ASN A 167 -10.57 8.74 6.09
CA ASN A 167 -11.49 9.87 6.01
C ASN A 167 -12.96 9.42 5.83
N ASP A 168 -13.19 8.15 5.49
CA ASP A 168 -14.52 7.57 5.40
C ASP A 168 -14.91 6.96 6.76
N ARG A 169 -15.75 7.69 7.51
CA ARG A 169 -16.18 7.26 8.86
C ARG A 169 -17.17 6.10 8.84
N THR A 170 -17.59 5.63 7.67
CA THR A 170 -18.54 4.52 7.53
C THR A 170 -17.86 3.15 7.53
N LEU A 171 -16.53 3.11 7.30
CA LEU A 171 -15.78 1.87 7.20
C LEU A 171 -15.46 1.31 8.59
N SER A 172 -15.94 0.10 8.87
CA SER A 172 -15.46 -0.70 10.00
C SER A 172 -13.98 -1.06 9.85
N LYS A 173 -13.26 -1.38 10.93
CA LYS A 173 -11.86 -1.84 10.85
C LYS A 173 -11.65 -3.00 9.86
N ASN A 174 -12.63 -3.92 9.77
CA ASN A 174 -12.54 -5.07 8.88
C ASN A 174 -12.69 -4.63 7.42
N ALA A 175 -13.64 -3.74 7.13
CA ALA A 175 -13.85 -3.20 5.78
C ALA A 175 -12.67 -2.32 5.34
N PHE A 176 -12.15 -1.51 6.26
CA PHE A 176 -10.94 -0.71 6.05
C PHE A 176 -9.76 -1.60 5.62
N THR A 177 -9.43 -2.62 6.41
CA THR A 177 -8.33 -3.53 6.07
C THR A 177 -8.62 -4.32 4.79
N ALA A 178 -9.84 -4.86 4.62
CA ALA A 178 -10.25 -5.64 3.46
C ALA A 178 -10.10 -4.88 2.13
N ASN A 179 -10.61 -3.65 2.08
CA ASN A 179 -10.57 -2.85 0.85
C ASN A 179 -9.15 -2.46 0.47
N ILE A 180 -8.27 -2.15 1.44
CA ILE A 180 -6.86 -1.83 1.16
C ILE A 180 -6.14 -3.04 0.57
N VAL A 181 -6.22 -4.20 1.23
CA VAL A 181 -5.47 -5.39 0.78
C VAL A 181 -5.96 -5.90 -0.56
N VAL A 182 -7.25 -5.76 -0.87
CA VAL A 182 -7.81 -6.12 -2.19
C VAL A 182 -7.33 -5.17 -3.27
N MET A 183 -7.40 -3.86 -3.05
CA MET A 183 -6.85 -2.87 -3.99
C MET A 183 -5.38 -3.19 -4.28
N LEU A 184 -4.58 -3.34 -3.23
CA LEU A 184 -3.15 -3.63 -3.36
C LEU A 184 -2.88 -5.00 -4.00
N ALA A 185 -3.69 -6.02 -3.74
CA ALA A 185 -3.56 -7.32 -4.41
C ALA A 185 -3.78 -7.20 -5.93
N ILE A 186 -4.82 -6.48 -6.36
CA ILE A 186 -5.12 -6.28 -7.79
C ILE A 186 -4.00 -5.45 -8.45
N MET A 187 -3.60 -4.34 -7.82
CA MET A 187 -2.51 -3.51 -8.30
C MET A 187 -1.19 -4.28 -8.39
N ASP A 188 -0.84 -5.05 -7.35
CA ASP A 188 0.38 -5.86 -7.34
C ASP A 188 0.34 -6.98 -8.40
N THR A 189 -0.85 -7.51 -8.73
CA THR A 189 -1.00 -8.48 -9.83
C THR A 189 -0.60 -7.85 -11.16
N ILE A 190 -1.17 -6.67 -11.48
CA ILE A 190 -0.85 -5.94 -12.70
C ILE A 190 0.62 -5.50 -12.72
N LYS A 191 1.12 -5.00 -11.58
CA LYS A 191 2.51 -4.62 -11.38
C LYS A 191 3.48 -5.76 -11.68
N ILE A 192 3.25 -6.96 -11.14
CA ILE A 192 4.11 -8.13 -11.37
C ILE A 192 4.12 -8.54 -12.85
N ILE A 193 2.95 -8.60 -13.48
CA ILE A 193 2.84 -8.90 -14.92
C ILE A 193 3.67 -7.90 -15.73
N PHE A 194 3.53 -6.61 -15.41
CA PHE A 194 4.23 -5.55 -16.13
C PHE A 194 5.73 -5.56 -15.84
N TYR A 195 6.16 -5.86 -14.62
CA TYR A 195 7.58 -6.03 -14.28
C TYR A 195 8.23 -7.19 -15.02
N MET A 196 7.50 -8.31 -15.18
CA MET A 196 7.98 -9.43 -16.00
C MET A 196 8.08 -9.04 -17.47
N PHE A 197 7.07 -8.33 -18.00
CA PHE A 197 7.09 -7.82 -19.37
C PHE A 197 8.23 -6.85 -19.65
N LEU A 198 8.52 -5.94 -18.70
CA LEU A 198 9.62 -4.99 -18.77
C LEU A 198 11.00 -5.61 -18.49
N GLY A 199 11.05 -6.90 -18.14
CA GLY A 199 12.30 -7.62 -17.85
C GLY A 199 12.97 -7.26 -16.52
N ILE A 200 12.35 -6.43 -15.69
CA ILE A 200 12.89 -6.01 -14.38
C ILE A 200 12.59 -7.02 -13.25
N LEU A 201 11.63 -7.93 -13.48
CA LEU A 201 11.37 -9.08 -12.61
C LEU A 201 11.49 -10.38 -13.41
N THR A 202 12.47 -11.21 -13.08
CA THR A 202 12.65 -12.51 -13.74
C THR A 202 11.72 -13.57 -13.12
N ILE A 203 11.39 -14.58 -13.93
CA ILE A 203 10.60 -15.73 -13.44
C ILE A 203 11.33 -16.49 -12.34
N GLN A 204 12.66 -16.57 -12.40
CA GLN A 204 13.46 -17.20 -11.34
C GLN A 204 13.29 -16.47 -10.01
N ASN A 205 13.38 -15.14 -10.00
CA ASN A 205 13.19 -14.34 -8.79
C ASN A 205 11.76 -14.46 -8.24
N PHE A 206 10.76 -14.53 -9.11
CA PHE A 206 9.37 -14.77 -8.70
C PHE A 206 9.21 -16.16 -8.05
N LEU A 207 9.76 -17.21 -8.66
CA LEU A 207 9.69 -18.58 -8.14
C LEU A 207 10.45 -18.74 -6.82
N LEU A 208 11.57 -18.03 -6.63
CA LEU A 208 12.28 -18.00 -5.35
C LEU A 208 11.38 -17.48 -4.22
N VAL A 209 10.46 -16.56 -4.52
CA VAL A 209 9.51 -16.07 -3.51
C VAL A 209 8.49 -17.13 -3.10
N ALA A 210 8.22 -18.13 -3.94
CA ALA A 210 7.32 -19.23 -3.55
C ALA A 210 7.82 -19.99 -2.31
N LEU A 211 9.14 -20.04 -2.10
CA LEU A 211 9.76 -20.63 -0.90
C LEU A 211 9.42 -19.87 0.39
N TYR A 212 9.09 -18.57 0.28
CA TYR A 212 8.74 -17.74 1.44
C TYR A 212 7.24 -17.74 1.78
N ILE A 213 6.38 -18.35 0.95
CA ILE A 213 4.92 -18.40 1.18
C ILE A 213 4.56 -18.98 2.55
N PRO A 214 5.16 -20.08 3.05
CA PRO A 214 4.85 -20.61 4.38
C PRO A 214 5.07 -19.57 5.49
N PHE A 215 6.12 -18.76 5.37
CA PHE A 215 6.46 -17.73 6.33
C PHE A 215 5.51 -16.53 6.26
N ILE A 216 5.07 -16.15 5.06
CA ILE A 216 3.98 -15.18 4.88
C ILE A 216 2.72 -15.67 5.58
N TYR A 217 2.39 -16.95 5.44
CA TYR A 217 1.21 -17.54 6.07
C TYR A 217 1.31 -17.56 7.60
N ILE A 218 2.48 -17.92 8.16
CA ILE A 218 2.74 -17.83 9.60
C ILE A 218 2.52 -16.40 10.10
N GLY A 219 3.09 -15.41 9.41
CA GLY A 219 2.87 -14.00 9.72
C GLY A 219 1.41 -13.60 9.64
N ALA A 220 0.69 -14.06 8.61
CA ALA A 220 -0.74 -13.80 8.42
C ALA A 220 -1.60 -14.36 9.57
N LEU A 221 -1.28 -15.54 10.11
CA LEU A 221 -1.98 -16.09 11.28
C LEU A 221 -1.81 -15.20 12.51
N VAL A 222 -0.60 -14.71 12.75
CA VAL A 222 -0.31 -13.77 13.83
C VAL A 222 -1.05 -12.44 13.59
N GLY A 223 -0.96 -11.89 12.39
CA GLY A 223 -1.67 -10.66 11.98
C GLY A 223 -3.18 -10.77 12.17
N LYS A 224 -3.78 -11.91 11.79
CA LYS A 224 -5.21 -12.18 12.00
C LYS A 224 -5.57 -12.15 13.49
N ARG A 225 -4.80 -12.83 14.35
CA ARG A 225 -5.03 -12.83 15.80
C ARG A 225 -4.95 -11.42 16.37
N VAL A 226 -3.94 -10.65 15.99
CA VAL A 226 -3.78 -9.24 16.38
C VAL A 226 -4.99 -8.41 15.93
N HIS A 227 -5.38 -8.49 14.67
CA HIS A 227 -6.53 -7.76 14.12
C HIS A 227 -7.83 -8.07 14.86
N THR A 228 -8.07 -9.35 15.18
CA THR A 228 -9.29 -9.76 15.89
C THR A 228 -9.33 -9.28 17.34
N LYS A 229 -8.18 -9.28 18.04
CA LYS A 229 -8.09 -8.91 19.47
C LYS A 229 -8.12 -7.40 19.71
N ILE A 230 -7.62 -6.59 18.77
CA ILE A 230 -7.57 -5.14 18.94
C ILE A 230 -8.98 -4.54 18.81
N PRO A 231 -9.47 -3.78 19.81
CA PRO A 231 -10.72 -3.03 19.69
C PRO A 231 -10.65 -2.00 18.56
N GLU A 232 -11.76 -1.74 17.89
CA GLU A 232 -11.82 -0.85 16.72
C GLU A 232 -11.26 0.56 17.00
N LYS A 233 -11.59 1.15 18.15
CA LYS A 233 -11.04 2.44 18.57
C LYS A 233 -9.51 2.42 18.65
N SER A 234 -8.94 1.39 19.29
CA SER A 234 -7.49 1.21 19.42
C SER A 234 -6.84 0.91 18.06
N PHE A 235 -7.52 0.17 17.19
CA PHE A 235 -7.05 -0.10 15.83
C PHE A 235 -6.81 1.20 15.07
N PHE A 236 -7.81 2.09 15.03
CA PHE A 236 -7.68 3.36 14.33
C PHE A 236 -6.68 4.30 15.01
N GLN A 237 -6.51 4.25 16.33
CA GLN A 237 -5.45 4.98 17.03
C GLN A 237 -4.06 4.51 16.57
N ILE A 238 -3.82 3.19 16.53
CA ILE A 238 -2.55 2.62 16.06
C ILE A 238 -2.28 3.02 14.61
N VAL A 239 -3.28 2.89 13.73
CA VAL A 239 -3.16 3.29 12.33
C VAL A 239 -2.83 4.78 12.20
N HIS A 240 -3.44 5.65 13.01
CA HIS A 240 -3.15 7.07 13.03
C HIS A 240 -1.70 7.36 13.45
N SER A 241 -1.23 6.71 14.52
CA SER A 241 0.17 6.81 14.97
C SER A 241 1.15 6.31 13.91
N MET A 242 0.84 5.21 13.23
CA MET A 242 1.67 4.70 12.14
C MET A 242 1.79 5.70 10.99
N ILE A 243 0.68 6.32 10.56
CA ILE A 243 0.70 7.33 9.50
C ILE A 243 1.55 8.53 9.93
N PHE A 244 1.44 8.97 11.19
CA PHE A 244 2.23 10.07 11.71
C PHE A 244 3.72 9.76 11.70
N ILE A 245 4.11 8.58 12.20
CA ILE A 245 5.51 8.12 12.21
C ILE A 245 6.04 8.01 10.78
N ILE A 246 5.27 7.41 9.87
CA ILE A 246 5.66 7.30 8.45
C ILE A 246 5.81 8.69 7.84
N GLY A 247 4.91 9.63 8.15
CA GLY A 247 5.02 11.02 7.70
C GLY A 247 6.32 11.67 8.14
N ILE A 248 6.75 11.45 9.38
CA ILE A 248 8.05 11.94 9.87
C ILE A 248 9.20 11.24 9.16
N MET A 249 9.15 9.91 9.02
CA MET A 249 10.20 9.14 8.34
C MET A 249 10.39 9.53 6.87
N LEU A 250 9.36 10.09 6.23
CA LEU A 250 9.47 10.55 4.83
C LEU A 250 10.08 11.94 4.70
N LEU A 251 10.18 12.71 5.79
CA LEU A 251 10.78 14.05 5.78
C LEU A 251 12.30 14.05 5.95
N PHE A 252 12.89 12.92 6.37
CA PHE A 252 14.31 12.73 6.66
C PHE A 252 14.87 11.53 5.91
#